data_AF-A0A9E3UZF6-F1
#
_entry.id   AF-A0A9E3UZF6-F1
#
_cell.length_a   1.000
_cell.length_b   1.000
_cell.length_c   1.000
_cell.angle_alpha   90.00
_cell.angle_beta   90.00
_cell.angle_gamma   90.00
#
_symmetry.space_group_name_H-M   'P 1'
#
loop_
_entity.id
_entity.type
_entity.pdbx_description
1 polymer ?
#
loop_
_entity_poly.entity_id
_entity_poly.type
_entity_poly.pdbx_seq_one_letter_code
_entity_poly.pdbx_strand_id
1 'polypeptide(L)'
;MAQTQVLQRRMRSVKNAGQITKALEVVAASRMRRIQESVTRVRRYAEVADSIMHKIAPSQEAKQHPYFKSGAGKTKLYIVFNSDRGQAGAFNSNIFAQAHKSFLEDRAAGFSPAV
;
A
#
# COMPACT_ATOMS: atom_id res chain seq x y z
N MET A 1 50.79 -1.57 9.98
CA MET A 1 49.82 -1.57 11.10
C MET A 1 48.50 -0.84 10.78
N ALA A 2 48.48 0.17 9.89
CA ALA A 2 47.24 0.93 9.59
C ALA A 2 46.17 0.10 8.83
N GLN A 3 46.54 -0.74 7.86
CA GLN A 3 45.57 -1.51 7.06
C GLN A 3 44.77 -2.54 7.87
N THR A 4 45.41 -3.22 8.82
CA THR A 4 44.72 -4.19 9.70
C THR A 4 43.72 -3.53 10.64
N GLN A 5 44.03 -2.34 11.17
CA GLN A 5 43.08 -1.58 11.99
C GLN A 5 41.84 -1.13 11.20
N VAL A 6 42.03 -0.70 9.94
CA VAL A 6 40.92 -0.33 9.04
C VAL A 6 40.01 -1.53 8.76
N LEU A 7 40.59 -2.71 8.46
CA LEU A 7 39.84 -3.94 8.29
C LEU A 7 39.04 -4.33 9.54
N GLN A 8 39.65 -4.26 10.72
CA GLN A 8 38.97 -4.53 11.99
C GLN A 8 37.83 -3.54 12.29
N ARG A 9 37.99 -2.26 11.92
CA ARG A 9 36.90 -1.27 12.03
C ARG A 9 35.75 -1.60 11.07
N ARG A 10 36.04 -1.97 9.82
CA ARG A 10 35.01 -2.36 8.84
C ARG A 10 34.24 -3.60 9.30
N MET A 11 34.92 -4.63 9.81
CA MET A 11 34.28 -5.82 10.37
C MET A 11 33.31 -5.49 11.50
N ARG A 12 33.73 -4.61 12.43
CA ARG A 12 32.85 -4.13 13.51
C ARG A 12 31.64 -3.35 12.97
N SER A 13 31.85 -2.48 11.99
CA SER A 13 30.76 -1.70 11.37
C SER A 13 29.71 -2.61 10.70
N VAL A 14 30.14 -3.61 9.92
CA VAL A 14 29.23 -4.56 9.27
C VAL A 14 28.48 -5.40 10.30
N LYS A 15 29.16 -5.86 11.36
CA LYS A 15 28.51 -6.61 12.46
C LYS A 15 27.43 -5.77 13.15
N ASN A 16 27.73 -4.50 13.44
CA ASN A 16 26.78 -3.59 14.08
C ASN A 16 25.58 -3.32 13.15
N ALA A 17 25.82 -3.07 11.85
CA ALA A 17 24.76 -2.88 10.87
C ALA A 17 23.82 -4.10 10.82
N GLY A 18 24.36 -5.32 10.85
CA GLY A 18 23.57 -6.55 10.89
C GLY A 18 22.72 -6.72 12.15
N GLN A 19 23.22 -6.29 13.32
CA GLN A 19 22.43 -6.31 14.56
C GLN A 19 21.27 -5.30 14.51
N ILE A 20 21.51 -4.10 13.96
CA ILE A 20 20.48 -3.07 13.81
C ILE A 20 19.38 -3.55 12.85
N THR A 21 19.75 -4.09 11.68
CA THR A 21 18.75 -4.60 10.72
C THR A 21 17.97 -5.78 11.29
N LYS A 22 18.61 -6.67 12.07
CA LYS A 22 17.90 -7.76 12.73
C LYS A 22 16.88 -7.26 13.76
N ALA A 23 17.22 -6.24 14.53
CA ALA A 23 16.27 -5.61 15.44
C ALA A 23 15.10 -4.97 14.68
N LEU A 24 15.38 -4.25 13.59
CA LEU A 24 14.36 -3.65 12.73
C LEU A 24 13.42 -4.70 12.13
N GLU A 25 13.94 -5.85 11.69
CA GLU A 25 13.15 -6.97 11.19
C GLU A 25 12.14 -7.46 12.23
N VAL A 26 12.57 -7.67 13.48
CA VAL A 26 11.70 -8.11 14.58
C VAL A 26 10.65 -7.04 14.90
N VAL A 27 11.02 -5.77 14.92
CA VAL A 27 10.07 -4.66 15.11
C VAL A 27 9.04 -4.63 13.99
N ALA A 28 9.46 -4.77 12.73
CA ALA A 28 8.56 -4.79 11.59
C ALA A 28 7.59 -5.99 11.65
N ALA A 29 8.09 -7.18 12.00
CA ALA A 29 7.25 -8.37 12.19
C ALA A 29 6.21 -8.17 13.29
N SER A 30 6.59 -7.58 14.42
CA SER A 30 5.65 -7.28 15.52
C SER A 30 4.55 -6.30 15.11
N ARG A 31 4.87 -5.28 14.30
CA ARG A 31 3.90 -4.32 13.76
C ARG A 31 2.95 -4.97 12.76
N MET A 32 3.49 -5.80 11.85
CA MET A 32 2.71 -6.54 10.88
C MET A 32 1.68 -7.44 11.58
N ARG A 33 2.11 -8.17 12.61
CA ARG A 33 1.21 -9.01 13.42
C ARG A 33 0.06 -8.21 14.04
N ARG A 34 0.34 -7.06 14.64
CA ARG A 34 -0.69 -6.17 15.21
C ARG A 34 -1.70 -5.70 14.15
N ILE A 35 -1.22 -5.36 12.95
CA ILE A 35 -2.08 -4.95 11.84
C ILE A 35 -2.97 -6.11 11.40
N GLN A 36 -2.41 -7.31 11.22
CA GLN A 36 -3.16 -8.52 10.84
C GLN A 36 -4.26 -8.86 11.86
N GLU A 37 -3.96 -8.77 13.15
CA GLU A 37 -4.94 -8.97 14.22
C GLU A 37 -6.06 -7.91 14.15
N SER A 38 -5.71 -6.65 13.87
CA SER A 38 -6.70 -5.57 13.69
C SER A 38 -7.61 -5.80 12.48
N VAL A 39 -7.04 -6.18 11.34
CA VAL A 39 -7.81 -6.49 10.12
C VAL A 39 -8.76 -7.66 10.38
N THR A 40 -8.30 -8.69 11.09
CA THR A 40 -9.14 -9.85 11.43
C THR A 40 -10.36 -9.46 12.27
N ARG A 41 -10.20 -8.52 13.22
CA ARG A 41 -11.33 -8.01 14.02
C ARG A 41 -12.35 -7.23 13.19
N VAL A 42 -11.90 -6.43 12.23
CA VAL A 42 -12.78 -5.59 11.39
C VAL A 42 -13.41 -6.37 10.24
N ARG A 43 -12.81 -7.51 9.85
CA ARG A 43 -13.23 -8.31 8.70
C ARG A 43 -14.73 -8.63 8.70
N ARG A 44 -15.28 -9.05 9.82
CA ARG A 44 -16.70 -9.42 9.89
C ARG A 44 -17.64 -8.24 9.63
N TYR A 45 -17.28 -7.04 10.10
CA TYR A 45 -18.04 -5.83 9.81
C TYR A 45 -18.01 -5.52 8.32
N ALA A 46 -16.83 -5.58 7.69
CA ALA A 46 -16.68 -5.32 6.26
C ALA A 46 -17.52 -6.29 5.41
N GLU A 47 -17.51 -7.60 5.75
CA GLU A 47 -18.32 -8.62 5.05
C GLU A 47 -19.83 -8.35 5.15
N VAL A 48 -20.32 -7.98 6.33
CA VAL A 48 -21.75 -7.68 6.52
C VAL A 48 -22.14 -6.38 5.83
N ALA A 49 -21.32 -5.33 5.96
CA ALA A 49 -21.54 -4.05 5.29
C ALA A 49 -21.59 -4.24 3.77
N ASP A 50 -20.65 -5.01 3.21
CA ASP A 50 -20.63 -5.34 1.79
C ASP A 50 -21.87 -6.13 1.34
N SER A 51 -22.30 -7.11 2.14
CA SER A 51 -23.54 -7.85 1.88
C SER A 51 -24.78 -6.94 1.87
N ILE A 52 -24.86 -5.98 2.79
CA ILE A 52 -25.95 -5.00 2.83
C ILE A 52 -25.90 -4.10 1.58
N MET A 53 -24.72 -3.60 1.21
CA MET A 53 -24.57 -2.77 0.02
C MET A 53 -25.00 -3.51 -1.26
N HIS A 54 -24.64 -4.79 -1.40
CA HIS A 54 -25.07 -5.63 -2.52
C HIS A 54 -26.58 -5.86 -2.57
N LYS A 55 -27.25 -5.93 -1.41
CA LYS A 55 -28.72 -6.06 -1.34
C LYS A 55 -29.44 -4.76 -1.70
N ILE A 56 -28.84 -3.61 -1.38
CA ILE A 56 -29.42 -2.28 -1.66
C ILE A 56 -29.17 -1.85 -3.10
N ALA A 57 -28.02 -2.17 -3.69
CA ALA A 57 -27.62 -1.75 -5.04
C ALA A 57 -28.68 -1.95 -6.15
N PRO A 58 -29.50 -3.03 -6.15
CA PRO A 58 -30.53 -3.23 -7.18
C PRO A 58 -31.76 -2.32 -7.04
N SER A 59 -31.96 -1.67 -5.88
CA SER A 59 -33.15 -0.85 -5.62
C SER A 59 -33.18 0.40 -6.51
N GLN A 60 -34.38 0.91 -6.77
CA GLN A 60 -34.56 2.05 -7.66
C GLN A 60 -34.00 3.34 -7.06
N GLU A 61 -34.10 3.48 -5.73
CA GLU A 61 -33.53 4.59 -4.96
C GLU A 61 -32.00 4.57 -5.02
N ALA A 62 -31.39 3.39 -4.85
CA ALA A 62 -29.94 3.23 -4.96
C ALA A 62 -29.46 3.64 -6.34
N LYS A 63 -30.10 3.20 -7.43
CA LYS A 63 -29.76 3.58 -8.81
C LYS A 63 -29.85 5.08 -9.09
N GLN A 64 -30.66 5.83 -8.33
CA GLN A 64 -30.73 7.28 -8.45
C GLN A 64 -29.59 8.00 -7.73
N HIS A 65 -28.97 7.33 -6.75
CA HIS A 65 -27.88 7.88 -5.95
C HIS A 65 -26.57 8.04 -6.76
N PRO A 66 -25.88 9.20 -6.69
CA PRO A 66 -24.68 9.47 -7.49
C PRO A 66 -23.58 8.40 -7.40
N TYR A 67 -23.34 7.84 -6.21
CA TYR A 67 -22.29 6.82 -6.01
C TYR A 67 -22.63 5.41 -6.51
N PHE A 68 -23.90 5.13 -6.84
CA PHE A 68 -24.32 3.86 -7.43
C PHE A 68 -24.51 3.96 -8.95
N LYS A 69 -24.47 5.18 -9.52
CA LYS A 69 -24.46 5.40 -10.96
C LYS A 69 -23.05 5.21 -11.49
N SER A 70 -22.90 4.48 -12.59
CA SER A 70 -21.65 4.49 -13.34
C SER A 70 -21.38 5.92 -13.82
N GLY A 71 -20.27 6.50 -13.39
CA GLY A 71 -19.92 7.89 -13.70
C GLY A 71 -19.82 8.12 -15.22
N ALA A 72 -20.50 9.15 -15.72
CA ALA A 72 -20.42 9.58 -17.13
C ALA A 72 -19.20 10.46 -17.43
N GLY A 73 -18.35 10.72 -16.44
CA GLY A 73 -17.21 11.61 -16.54
C GLY A 73 -15.98 10.95 -17.17
N LYS A 74 -15.23 11.72 -17.96
CA LYS A 74 -13.90 11.30 -18.44
C LYS A 74 -12.82 11.41 -17.36
N THR A 75 -13.10 12.10 -16.26
CA THR A 75 -12.14 12.32 -15.18
C THR A 75 -12.11 11.14 -14.22
N LYS A 76 -10.92 10.59 -13.98
CA LYS A 76 -10.68 9.53 -12.99
C LYS A 76 -9.74 10.03 -11.91
N LEU A 77 -10.10 9.86 -10.65
CA LEU A 77 -9.25 10.19 -9.51
C LEU A 77 -8.46 8.96 -9.08
N TYR A 78 -7.15 9.10 -8.93
CA TYR A 78 -6.27 8.06 -8.43
C TYR A 78 -5.88 8.32 -6.97
N ILE A 79 -6.27 7.43 -6.06
CA ILE A 79 -5.82 7.49 -4.67
C ILE A 79 -4.76 6.39 -4.47
N VAL A 80 -3.50 6.80 -4.34
CA VAL A 80 -2.36 5.88 -4.21
C VAL A 80 -1.90 5.82 -2.76
N PHE A 81 -2.01 4.64 -2.15
CA PHE A 81 -1.50 4.40 -0.80
C PHE A 81 -0.06 3.91 -0.87
N ASN A 82 0.85 4.63 -0.22
CA ASN A 82 2.26 4.28 -0.13
C ASN A 82 2.71 4.23 1.34
N SER A 83 3.92 3.71 1.60
CA SER A 83 4.49 3.75 2.96
C SER A 83 5.12 5.11 3.29
N ASP A 84 4.96 5.53 4.55
CA ASP A 84 5.61 6.75 5.08
C ASP A 84 7.11 6.57 5.39
N ARG A 85 7.63 5.34 5.30
CA ARG A 85 9.00 4.99 5.70
C ARG A 85 9.76 4.30 4.56
N GLY A 86 11.06 4.55 4.50
CA GLY A 86 11.98 3.81 3.62
C GLY A 86 12.34 2.41 4.14
N GLN A 87 13.35 1.78 3.51
CA GLN A 87 13.85 0.43 3.84
C GLN A 87 12.81 -0.70 3.68
N ALA A 88 11.89 -0.53 2.73
CA ALA A 88 10.84 -1.51 2.39
C ALA A 88 11.14 -2.25 1.06
N GLY A 89 12.42 -2.34 0.68
CA GLY A 89 12.83 -2.92 -0.61
C GLY A 89 12.17 -2.19 -1.79
N ALA A 90 11.58 -2.96 -2.71
CA ALA A 90 10.92 -2.45 -3.92
C ALA A 90 9.46 -2.03 -3.71
N PHE A 91 8.93 -2.05 -2.47
CA PHE A 91 7.50 -1.81 -2.19
C PHE A 91 6.98 -0.49 -2.79
N ASN A 92 7.59 0.64 -2.42
CA ASN A 92 7.15 1.96 -2.89
C ASN A 92 7.31 2.11 -4.41
N SER A 93 8.45 1.64 -4.95
CA SER A 93 8.74 1.70 -6.38
C SER A 93 7.73 0.91 -7.20
N ASN A 94 7.34 -0.28 -6.74
CA ASN A 94 6.36 -1.12 -7.42
C ASN A 94 4.96 -0.51 -7.41
N ILE A 95 4.55 0.11 -6.30
CA ILE A 95 3.25 0.82 -6.21
C ILE A 95 3.20 1.96 -7.22
N PHE A 96 4.23 2.81 -7.27
CA PHE A 96 4.28 3.91 -8.23
C PHE A 96 4.38 3.43 -9.68
N ALA A 97 5.15 2.37 -9.95
CA ALA A 97 5.23 1.79 -11.29
C ALA A 97 3.87 1.28 -11.77
N GLN A 98 3.12 0.59 -10.91
CA GLN A 98 1.77 0.12 -11.23
C GLN A 98 0.79 1.27 -11.40
N ALA A 99 0.80 2.26 -10.50
CA ALA A 99 -0.06 3.42 -10.59
C ALA A 99 0.19 4.21 -11.89
N HIS A 100 1.47 4.41 -12.24
CA HIS A 100 1.86 5.08 -13.48
C HIS A 100 1.42 4.29 -14.72
N LYS A 101 1.57 2.96 -14.70
CA LYS A 101 1.09 2.10 -15.78
C LYS A 101 -0.43 2.27 -15.99
N SER A 102 -1.22 2.14 -14.93
CA SER A 102 -2.68 2.30 -15.01
C SER A 102 -3.09 3.72 -15.44
N PHE A 103 -2.37 4.75 -14.98
CA PHE A 103 -2.59 6.13 -15.42
C PHE A 103 -2.38 6.30 -16.93
N LEU A 104 -1.33 5.69 -17.49
CA LEU A 104 -1.06 5.73 -18.93
C LEU A 104 -2.10 4.95 -19.75
N GLU A 105 -2.52 3.78 -19.27
CA GLU A 105 -3.57 2.97 -19.89
C GLU A 105 -4.90 3.74 -19.97
N ASP A 106 -5.30 4.40 -18.88
CA ASP A 106 -6.52 5.20 -18.85
C ASP A 106 -6.43 6.45 -19.73
N ARG A 107 -5.26 7.09 -19.77
CA ARG A 107 -5.02 8.21 -20.68
C ARG A 107 -5.09 7.77 -22.16
N ALA A 108 -4.58 6.59 -22.48
CA ALA A 108 -4.69 6.01 -23.82
C ALA A 108 -6.14 5.66 -24.20
N ALA A 109 -6.94 5.22 -23.22
CA ALA A 109 -8.38 4.97 -23.38
C ALA A 109 -9.23 6.25 -23.44
N GLY A 110 -8.63 7.45 -23.38
CA GLY A 110 -9.33 8.73 -23.53
C GLY A 110 -9.92 9.30 -22.24
N PHE A 111 -9.56 8.76 -21.08
CA PHE A 111 -9.85 9.37 -19.78
C PHE A 111 -8.84 10.48 -19.47
N SER A 112 -9.27 11.44 -18.63
CA SER A 112 -8.43 12.51 -18.08
C SER A 112 -8.13 12.19 -16.62
N PRO A 113 -7.10 11.37 -16.34
CA PRO A 113 -6.78 11.01 -14.97
C PRO A 113 -6.21 12.22 -14.22
N ALA A 114 -6.75 12.48 -13.03
CA ALA A 114 -6.27 13.46 -12.08
C ALA A 114 -5.57 12.72 -10.92
N VAL A 115 -4.44 13.27 -10.48
CA VAL A 115 -3.67 12.80 -9.32
C VAL A 115 -4.17 13.50 -8.07
#